data_AF-A0A2V9D3Z5-F1
#
_entry.id   AF-A0A2V9D3Z5-F1
#
_cell.length_a   1.000
_cell.length_b   1.000
_cell.length_c   1.000
_cell.angle_alpha   90.00
_cell.angle_beta   90.00
_cell.angle_gamma   90.00
#
_symmetry.space_group_name_H-M   'P 1'
#
loop_
_entity.id
_entity.type
_entity.pdbx_description
1 polymer ?
#
loop_
_entity_poly.entity_id
_entity_poly.type
_entity_poly.pdbx_seq_one_letter_code
_entity_poly.pdbx_strand_id
1 'polypeptide(L)'
;MHRVFTGNSLYYEVRFGNDKGSRLTPHLFRDKTFRASRGKFGPHAVVYSEGELIPYLRQGWSVRMSMSNTKEGHRPSLITPDSIQGWK
;
A
#
# COMPACT_ATOMS: atom_id res chain seq x y z
N MET A 1 -19.40 8.72 7.56
CA MET A 1 -18.50 9.71 6.95
C MET A 1 -17.79 9.06 5.76
N HIS A 2 -18.27 9.28 4.55
CA HIS A 2 -17.62 8.79 3.33
C HIS A 2 -16.55 9.82 2.91
N ARG A 3 -15.28 9.50 3.10
CA ARG A 3 -14.20 10.24 2.44
C ARG A 3 -14.20 9.84 0.97
N VAL A 4 -14.64 10.75 0.12
CA VAL A 4 -14.44 10.68 -1.33
C VAL A 4 -12.97 11.01 -1.58
N PHE A 5 -12.17 10.03 -1.99
CA PHE A 5 -10.79 10.25 -2.41
C PHE A 5 -10.79 10.65 -3.88
N THR A 6 -10.89 11.95 -4.15
CA THR A 6 -10.61 12.54 -5.48
C THR A 6 -9.10 12.66 -5.68
N GLY A 7 -8.52 11.54 -6.08
CA GLY A 7 -7.12 11.36 -6.49
C GLY A 7 -6.99 9.89 -6.82
N ASN A 8 -6.18 9.50 -7.80
CA ASN A 8 -5.92 8.09 -8.09
C ASN A 8 -5.28 7.43 -6.86
N SER A 9 -6.12 6.94 -5.94
CA SER A 9 -5.66 6.34 -4.69
C SER A 9 -4.94 5.05 -5.02
N LEU A 10 -3.79 4.83 -4.40
CA LEU A 10 -3.04 3.60 -4.58
C LEU A 10 -3.82 2.45 -3.99
N TYR A 11 -4.01 1.37 -4.75
CA TYR A 11 -4.63 0.18 -4.22
C TYR A 11 -4.09 -1.10 -4.84
N TYR A 12 -4.37 -2.21 -4.18
CA TYR A 12 -4.20 -3.56 -4.70
C TYR A 12 -5.49 -4.34 -4.51
N GLU A 13 -6.00 -4.96 -5.57
CA GLU A 13 -7.14 -5.88 -5.50
C GLU A 13 -6.66 -7.30 -5.16
N VAL A 14 -7.15 -7.85 -4.05
CA VAL A 14 -6.80 -9.20 -3.61
C VAL A 14 -7.39 -10.21 -4.59
N ARG A 15 -6.54 -11.05 -5.20
CA ARG A 15 -6.95 -12.00 -6.26
C ARG A 15 -7.30 -13.40 -5.75
N PHE A 16 -6.85 -13.77 -4.55
CA PHE A 16 -6.92 -15.14 -4.04
C PHE A 16 -7.28 -15.18 -2.55
N GLY A 17 -7.76 -16.33 -2.07
CA GLY A 17 -8.11 -16.55 -0.68
C GLY A 17 -9.47 -15.97 -0.28
N ASN A 18 -9.76 -15.99 1.02
CA ASN A 18 -11.06 -15.58 1.58
C ASN A 18 -11.35 -14.08 1.40
N ASP A 19 -10.30 -13.27 1.22
CA ASP A 19 -10.40 -11.82 1.04
C ASP A 19 -10.47 -11.39 -0.43
N LYS A 20 -10.62 -12.34 -1.38
CA LYS A 20 -10.67 -12.06 -2.82
C LYS A 20 -11.71 -10.98 -3.16
N GLY A 21 -11.32 -10.02 -3.99
CA GLY A 21 -12.12 -8.85 -4.39
C GLY A 21 -12.00 -7.67 -3.43
N SER A 22 -11.38 -7.84 -2.26
CA SER A 22 -11.13 -6.73 -1.34
C SER A 22 -9.99 -5.84 -1.83
N ARG A 23 -10.01 -4.57 -1.43
CA ARG A 23 -8.93 -3.61 -1.72
C ARG A 23 -8.01 -3.43 -0.51
N LEU A 24 -6.70 -3.54 -0.76
CA LEU A 24 -5.68 -3.06 0.15
C LEU A 24 -5.23 -1.67 -0.29
N THR A 25 -4.96 -0.79 0.67
CA THR A 25 -4.42 0.57 0.47
C THR A 25 -3.06 0.69 1.17
N PRO A 26 -2.25 1.72 0.86
CA PRO A 26 -1.00 1.96 1.58
C PRO A 26 -1.19 1.89 3.09
N HIS A 27 -0.38 1.07 3.74
CA HIS A 27 -0.46 0.89 5.18
C HIS A 27 0.11 2.12 5.88
N LEU A 28 -0.76 2.84 6.57
CA LEU A 28 -0.35 3.91 7.48
C LEU A 28 0.12 3.30 8.80
N PHE A 29 1.40 3.40 9.07
CA PHE A 29 2.00 2.90 10.31
C PHE A 29 1.61 3.77 11.50
N ARG A 30 1.83 3.25 12.72
CA ARG A 30 1.54 3.97 13.98
C ARG A 30 2.28 5.30 14.11
N ASP A 31 3.43 5.43 13.45
CA ASP A 31 4.23 6.65 13.36
C ASP A 31 3.69 7.66 12.32
N LYS A 32 2.51 7.40 11.75
CA LYS A 32 1.85 8.21 10.72
C LYS A 32 2.65 8.32 9.41
N THR A 33 3.42 7.28 9.09
CA THR A 33 4.20 7.21 7.85
C THR A 33 3.75 6.05 6.96
N PHE A 34 4.12 6.12 5.68
CA PHE A 34 4.08 5.00 4.75
C PHE A 34 5.50 4.50 4.47
N ARG A 35 5.63 3.28 3.97
CA ARG A 35 6.93 2.66 3.70
C ARG A 35 6.98 1.98 2.34
N ALA A 36 8.01 2.31 1.57
CA ALA A 36 8.43 1.56 0.39
C ALA A 36 9.65 0.70 0.76
N SER A 37 9.83 -0.47 0.15
CA SER A 37 10.95 -1.38 0.45
C SER A 37 11.45 -2.10 -0.80
N ARG A 38 12.77 -2.31 -0.90
CA ARG A 38 13.41 -3.14 -1.95
C ARG A 38 13.31 -4.66 -1.68
N GLY A 39 12.32 -5.09 -0.91
CA GLY A 39 12.14 -6.48 -0.49
C GLY A 39 11.75 -6.61 0.98
N LYS A 40 11.50 -7.84 1.43
CA LYS A 40 11.00 -8.13 2.79
C LYS A 40 11.96 -7.72 3.90
N PHE A 41 13.26 -7.87 3.65
CA PHE A 41 14.35 -7.56 4.59
C PHE A 41 15.31 -6.48 4.07
N GLY A 42 14.93 -5.81 2.97
CA GLY A 42 15.77 -4.80 2.33
C GLY A 42 15.67 -3.41 2.98
N PRO A 43 16.44 -2.44 2.49
CA PRO A 43 16.28 -1.05 2.87
C PRO A 43 14.85 -0.58 2.62
N HIS A 44 14.35 0.25 3.53
CA HIS A 44 13.04 0.86 3.44
C HIS A 44 13.15 2.38 3.46
N ALA A 45 12.32 3.03 2.65
CA ALA A 45 12.14 4.47 2.66
C ALA A 45 10.87 4.80 3.43
N VAL A 46 10.94 5.82 4.26
CA VAL A 46 9.81 6.35 5.05
C VAL A 46 9.31 7.60 4.34
N VAL A 47 8.00 7.69 4.12
CA VAL A 47 7.36 8.82 3.46
C VAL A 47 6.11 9.27 4.23
N TYR A 48 5.68 10.50 4.03
CA TYR A 48 4.60 11.10 4.84
C TYR A 48 3.25 11.18 4.11
N SER A 49 3.25 10.94 2.80
CA SER A 49 2.04 10.94 1.97
C SER A 49 2.05 9.78 0.97
N GLU A 50 0.86 9.37 0.50
CA GLU A 50 0.77 8.31 -0.52
C GLU A 50 1.42 8.74 -1.85
N GLY A 51 1.34 10.03 -2.21
CA GLY A 51 1.93 10.56 -3.43
C GLY A 51 3.45 10.43 -3.48
N GLU A 52 4.10 10.52 -2.31
CA GLU A 52 5.55 10.30 -2.18
C GLU A 52 5.97 8.84 -2.43
N LEU A 53 5.05 7.88 -2.48
CA LEU A 53 5.37 6.49 -2.85
C LEU A 53 5.60 6.33 -4.37
N ILE A 54 5.03 7.21 -5.20
CA ILE A 54 5.05 7.08 -6.66
C ILE A 54 6.49 7.02 -7.24
N PRO A 55 7.44 7.89 -6.83
CA PRO A 55 8.83 7.78 -7.30
C PRO A 55 9.52 6.46 -6.94
N TYR A 56 9.15 5.84 -5.81
CA TYR A 56 9.70 4.55 -5.40
C TYR A 56 9.09 3.39 -6.20
N LEU A 57 7.78 3.45 -6.47
CA LEU A 57 7.09 2.50 -7.34
C LEU A 57 7.72 2.48 -8.75
N ARG A 58 8.01 3.65 -9.31
CA ARG A 58 8.74 3.79 -10.59
C ARG A 58 10.13 3.14 -10.57
N GLN A 59 10.77 3.08 -9.41
CA GLN A 59 12.08 2.45 -9.23
C GLN A 59 12.00 0.95 -8.87
N GLY A 60 10.81 0.34 -8.92
CA GLY A 60 10.64 -1.08 -8.60
C GLY A 60 10.47 -1.41 -7.12
N TRP A 61 10.29 -0.41 -6.24
CA TRP A 61 10.13 -0.66 -4.81
C TRP A 61 8.72 -1.12 -4.47
N SER A 62 8.60 -2.13 -3.61
CA SER A 62 7.30 -2.63 -3.14
C SER A 62 6.77 -1.77 -2.00
N VAL A 63 5.45 -1.75 -1.81
CA VAL A 63 4.78 -0.97 -0.74
C VAL A 63 4.06 -1.91 0.21
N ARG A 64 4.09 -1.60 1.51
CA ARG A 64 3.24 -2.30 2.49
C ARG A 64 1.80 -1.82 2.35
N MET A 65 0.90 -2.73 2.03
CA MET A 65 -0.52 -2.50 1.86
C MET A 65 -1.30 -3.22 2.96
N SER A 66 -2.39 -2.63 3.43
CA SER A 66 -3.30 -3.24 4.41
C SER A 66 -4.75 -2.95 4.05
N MET A 67 -5.66 -3.76 4.58
CA MET A 67 -7.09 -3.49 4.43
C MET A 67 -7.45 -2.27 5.31
N SER A 68 -8.13 -1.29 4.73
CA SER A 68 -8.44 -0.01 5.39
C SER A 68 -9.40 -0.14 6.58
N ASN A 69 -10.12 -1.26 6.69
CA ASN A 69 -11.21 -1.45 7.65
C ASN A 69 -10.98 -2.60 8.66
N THR A 70 -9.81 -3.25 8.67
CA THR A 70 -9.56 -4.34 9.61
C THR A 70 -9.12 -3.79 10.96
N LYS A 71 -10.03 -3.86 11.94
CA LYS A 71 -9.72 -3.87 13.36
C LYS A 71 -8.87 -5.11 13.66
N GLU A 72 -7.57 -4.90 13.81
CA GLU A 72 -6.57 -5.81 14.38
C GLU A 72 -6.34 -7.17 13.67
N GLY A 73 -5.06 -7.54 13.49
CA GLY A 73 -4.64 -8.91 13.19
C GLY A 73 -4.02 -9.15 11.80
N HIS A 74 -4.44 -8.46 10.74
CA HIS A 74 -3.86 -8.65 9.42
C HIS A 74 -2.51 -7.94 9.29
N ARG A 75 -1.43 -8.72 9.16
CA ARG A 75 -0.09 -8.20 8.86
C ARG A 75 -0.11 -7.51 7.48
N PRO A 76 0.45 -6.30 7.36
CA PRO A 76 0.54 -5.63 6.06
C PRO A 76 1.28 -6.50 5.04
N SER A 77 0.74 -6.58 3.84
CA SER A 77 1.32 -7.33 2.73
C SER A 77 2.27 -6.45 1.93
N LEU A 78 3.43 -6.97 1.54
CA LEU A 78 4.36 -6.27 0.66
C LEU A 78 3.96 -6.54 -0.79
N ILE A 79 3.49 -5.51 -1.51
CA ILE A 79 2.97 -5.62 -2.87
C ILE A 79 3.93 -4.93 -3.85
N THR A 80 4.24 -5.61 -4.95
CA THR A 80 5.14 -5.09 -6.00
C THR A 80 4.44 -4.01 -6.84
N PRO A 81 5.19 -3.08 -7.45
CA PRO A 81 4.61 -2.00 -8.27
C PRO A 81 3.65 -2.49 -9.35
N ASP A 82 3.97 -3.57 -10.05
CA ASP A 82 3.13 -4.08 -11.15
C ASP A 82 1.77 -4.61 -10.70
N SER A 83 1.64 -4.94 -9.41
CA SER A 83 0.36 -5.34 -8.83
C SER A 83 -0.46 -4.15 -8.32
N ILE A 84 0.16 -2.99 -8.11
CA ILE A 84 -0.49 -1.79 -7.54
C ILE A 84 -1.14 -0.97 -8.66
N GLN A 85 -2.39 -0.56 -8.44
CA GLN A 85 -3.15 0.34 -9.31
C GLN A 85 -3.05 1.78 -8.82
N GLY A 86 -3.29 2.75 -9.74
CA GLY A 86 -3.41 4.17 -9.41
C GLY A 86 -2.11 4.99 -9.43
N TRP A 87 -0.95 4.37 -9.67
CA TRP A 87 0.34 5.09 -9.73
C TRP A 87 0.93 5.28 -11.13
N LYS A 88 0.42 4.53 -12.12
CA LYS A 88 0.81 4.64 -13.53
C LYS A 88 0.02 5.76 -14.21
#